data_AF-A0A377WPZ6-F1
#
_entry.id   AF-A0A377WPZ6-F1
#
_cell.length_a   1.000
_cell.length_b   1.000
_cell.length_c   1.000
_cell.angle_alpha   90.00
_cell.angle_beta   90.00
_cell.angle_gamma   90.00
#
_symmetry.space_group_name_H-M   'P 1'
#
loop_
_entity.id
_entity.type
_entity.pdbx_description
1 polymer ?
#
loop_
_entity_poly.entity_id
_entity_poly.type
_entity_poly.pdbx_seq_one_letter_code
_entity_poly.pdbx_strand_id
1 'polypeptide(L)'
;MLKTVGADSLNALIGQIVPQDIQLATPPQVGDATTEFAALAELKAIASRNKRFKSYIGMGYTAVQLPPVIQRNMLENRAGIPPIPLTSRKYPRAVWSRCSTSSRSLWI
;
A
#
# COMPACT_ATOMS: atom_id res chain seq x y z
N MET A 1 -19.02 19.34 -0.38
CA MET A 1 -17.65 19.82 -0.11
C MET A 1 -17.37 21.15 -0.78
N LEU A 2 -17.55 21.32 -2.10
CA LEU A 2 -17.25 22.61 -2.75
C LEU A 2 -18.03 23.81 -2.15
N LYS A 3 -19.33 23.63 -1.87
CA LYS A 3 -20.15 24.65 -1.19
C LYS A 3 -19.65 25.07 0.20
N THR A 4 -18.99 24.18 0.96
CA THR A 4 -18.46 24.50 2.30
C THR A 4 -17.12 25.20 2.24
N VAL A 5 -16.37 25.01 1.13
CA VAL A 5 -15.09 25.67 0.86
C VAL A 5 -15.28 26.99 0.10
N GLY A 6 -16.51 27.28 -0.35
CA GLY A 6 -16.85 28.52 -1.06
C GLY A 6 -16.34 28.58 -2.50
N ALA A 7 -16.09 27.41 -3.12
CA ALA A 7 -15.64 27.33 -4.51
C ALA A 7 -16.76 26.83 -5.43
N ASP A 8 -16.88 27.43 -6.61
CA ASP A 8 -17.92 27.10 -7.59
C ASP A 8 -17.63 25.80 -8.36
N SER A 9 -16.35 25.44 -8.51
CA SER A 9 -15.91 24.21 -9.19
C SER A 9 -14.57 23.71 -8.68
N LEU A 10 -14.22 22.45 -9.02
CA LEU A 10 -12.91 21.87 -8.69
C LEU A 10 -11.76 22.66 -9.33
N ASN A 11 -11.92 23.10 -10.58
CA ASN A 11 -10.90 23.88 -11.30
C ASN A 11 -10.70 25.26 -10.66
N ALA A 12 -11.78 25.92 -10.25
CA ALA A 12 -11.70 27.20 -9.53
C ALA A 12 -10.96 27.05 -8.19
N LEU A 13 -11.18 25.94 -7.48
CA LEU A 13 -10.46 25.65 -6.24
C LEU A 13 -8.96 25.39 -6.47
N ILE A 14 -8.61 24.64 -7.51
CA ILE A 14 -7.20 24.35 -7.87
C ILE A 14 -6.47 25.64 -8.21
N GLY A 15 -7.09 26.54 -9.00
CA GLY A 15 -6.49 27.82 -9.38
C GLY A 15 -6.26 28.79 -8.21
N GLN A 16 -7.02 28.65 -7.12
CA GLN A 16 -6.81 29.44 -5.89
C GLN A 16 -5.65 28.91 -5.03
N ILE A 17 -5.32 27.61 -5.12
CA ILE A 17 -4.34 26.95 -4.25
C ILE A 17 -2.96 26.83 -4.93
N VAL A 18 -2.94 26.48 -6.22
CA VAL A 18 -1.71 26.19 -6.95
C VAL A 18 -1.38 27.37 -7.88
N PRO A 19 -0.23 28.04 -7.73
CA PRO A 19 0.20 29.10 -8.65
C PRO A 19 0.28 28.61 -10.09
N GLN A 20 -0.14 29.43 -11.06
CA GLN A 20 -0.20 29.05 -12.47
C GLN A 20 1.17 28.66 -13.04
N ASP A 21 2.25 29.27 -12.56
CA ASP A 21 3.62 29.06 -13.05
C ASP A 21 4.13 27.62 -12.86
N ILE A 22 3.56 26.85 -11.93
CA ILE A 22 3.93 25.46 -11.67
C ILE A 22 2.88 24.44 -12.11
N GLN A 23 1.77 24.90 -12.70
CA GLN A 23 0.73 24.01 -13.21
C GLN A 23 1.18 23.37 -14.52
N LEU A 24 0.91 22.07 -14.67
CA LEU A 24 1.13 21.38 -15.94
C LEU A 24 0.15 21.92 -16.99
N ALA A 25 0.68 22.44 -18.09
CA ALA A 25 -0.11 22.99 -19.19
C ALA A 25 -0.96 21.93 -19.90
N THR A 26 -0.49 20.67 -19.90
CA THR A 26 -1.19 19.53 -20.48
C THR A 26 -1.21 18.36 -19.50
N PRO A 27 -2.26 17.52 -19.52
CA PRO A 27 -2.30 16.31 -18.72
C PRO A 27 -1.11 15.39 -19.03
N PRO A 28 -0.59 14.67 -18.01
CA PRO A 28 0.49 13.73 -18.22
C PRO A 28 0.05 12.60 -19.17
N GLN A 29 0.94 12.23 -20.09
CA GLN A 29 0.71 11.17 -21.08
C GLN A 29 0.88 9.79 -20.42
N VAL A 30 -0.18 9.29 -19.78
CA VAL A 30 -0.19 8.02 -19.04
C VAL A 30 -0.90 6.87 -19.77
N GLY A 31 -1.37 7.11 -21.00
CA GLY A 31 -2.15 6.15 -21.77
C GLY A 31 -3.62 6.09 -21.35
N ASP A 32 -4.36 5.16 -21.94
CA ASP A 32 -5.78 4.99 -21.68
C ASP A 32 -6.03 4.25 -20.35
N ALA A 33 -7.12 4.62 -19.69
CA ALA A 33 -7.57 3.92 -18.49
C ALA A 33 -7.96 2.48 -18.82
N THR A 34 -7.53 1.54 -17.98
CA THR A 34 -7.84 0.12 -18.11
C THR A 34 -8.63 -0.36 -16.90
N THR A 35 -9.42 -1.42 -17.07
CA THR A 35 -10.15 -2.05 -15.95
C THR A 35 -9.20 -2.79 -15.01
N GLU A 36 -9.55 -2.91 -13.74
CA GLU A 36 -8.72 -3.61 -12.74
C GLU A 36 -8.38 -5.05 -13.19
N PHE A 37 -9.36 -5.75 -13.77
CA PHE A 37 -9.17 -7.10 -14.28
C PHE A 37 -8.14 -7.17 -15.41
N ALA A 38 -8.24 -6.26 -16.39
CA ALA A 38 -7.32 -6.20 -17.50
C ALA A 38 -5.90 -5.80 -17.04
N ALA A 39 -5.77 -4.85 -16.11
CA ALA A 39 -4.48 -4.46 -15.53
C ALA A 39 -3.79 -5.65 -14.83
N LEU A 40 -4.53 -6.42 -14.04
CA LEU A 40 -3.97 -7.60 -13.36
C LEU A 40 -3.56 -8.70 -14.35
N ALA A 41 -4.31 -8.88 -15.44
CA ALA A 41 -3.95 -9.83 -16.49
C ALA A 41 -2.65 -9.42 -17.20
N GLU A 42 -2.51 -8.14 -17.53
CA GLU A 42 -1.31 -7.58 -18.14
C GLU A 42 -0.08 -7.74 -17.23
N LEU A 43 -0.21 -7.34 -15.95
CA LEU A 43 0.87 -7.46 -14.97
C LEU A 43 1.30 -8.92 -14.77
N LYS A 44 0.35 -9.87 -14.79
CA LYS A 44 0.67 -11.31 -14.75
C LYS A 44 1.44 -11.77 -15.98
N ALA A 45 1.09 -11.29 -17.17
CA ALA A 45 1.79 -11.61 -18.41
C ALA A 45 3.21 -11.03 -18.46
N ILE A 46 3.44 -9.88 -17.83
CA ILE A 46 4.79 -9.32 -17.67
C ILE A 46 5.57 -10.14 -16.63
N ALA A 47 4.96 -10.43 -15.48
CA ALA A 47 5.59 -11.20 -14.40
C ALA A 47 5.97 -12.63 -14.83
N SER A 48 5.23 -13.24 -15.77
CA SER A 48 5.54 -14.59 -16.28
C SER A 48 6.83 -14.66 -17.10
N ARG A 49 7.38 -13.51 -17.52
CA ARG A 49 8.69 -13.45 -18.20
C ARG A 49 9.86 -13.64 -17.22
N ASN A 50 9.62 -13.48 -15.91
CA ASN A 50 10.64 -13.65 -14.88
C ASN A 50 10.98 -15.14 -14.68
N LYS A 51 12.26 -15.48 -14.78
CA LYS A 51 12.76 -16.84 -14.52
C LYS A 51 13.11 -17.02 -13.05
N ARG A 52 12.42 -17.93 -12.37
CA ARG A 52 12.69 -18.26 -10.96
C ARG A 52 13.77 -19.34 -10.86
N PHE A 53 14.98 -18.95 -10.49
CA PHE A 53 16.10 -19.87 -10.24
C PHE A 53 16.29 -20.12 -8.74
N LYS A 54 16.93 -21.24 -8.40
CA LYS A 54 17.49 -21.44 -7.05
C LYS A 54 18.79 -20.63 -6.96
N SER A 55 18.69 -19.42 -6.46
CA SER A 55 19.82 -18.49 -6.36
C SER A 55 20.64 -18.77 -5.11
N TYR A 56 21.92 -19.11 -5.30
CA TYR A 56 22.92 -19.27 -4.22
C TYR A 56 24.07 -18.26 -4.35
N ILE A 57 23.80 -17.11 -4.96
CA ILE A 57 24.80 -16.05 -5.19
C ILE A 57 25.34 -15.47 -3.87
N GLY A 58 24.54 -15.50 -2.80
CA GLY A 58 24.89 -14.86 -1.52
C GLY A 58 24.68 -13.35 -1.58
N MET A 59 25.52 -12.58 -0.89
CA MET A 59 25.46 -11.11 -0.81
C MET A 59 24.31 -10.52 0.04
N GLY A 60 23.97 -11.18 1.15
CA GLY A 60 23.01 -10.64 2.13
C GLY A 60 21.54 -10.98 1.85
N TYR A 61 21.23 -11.66 0.76
CA TYR A 61 19.90 -12.21 0.48
C TYR A 61 19.95 -13.73 0.40
N THR A 62 19.02 -14.39 1.07
CA THR A 62 18.91 -15.85 1.08
C THR A 62 17.45 -16.25 1.02
N ALA A 63 17.15 -17.32 0.26
CA ALA A 63 15.79 -17.82 0.14
C ALA A 63 15.31 -18.42 1.47
N VAL A 64 14.10 -18.05 1.90
CA VAL A 64 13.47 -18.56 3.12
C VAL A 64 12.05 -19.04 2.83
N GLN A 65 11.61 -20.06 3.56
CA GLN A 65 10.22 -20.51 3.51
C GLN A 65 9.37 -19.64 4.44
N LEU A 66 8.53 -18.79 3.87
CA LEU A 66 7.62 -17.93 4.63
C LEU A 66 6.43 -18.77 5.15
N PRO A 67 6.16 -18.82 6.46
CA PRO A 67 5.00 -19.51 7.00
C PRO A 67 3.70 -18.90 6.45
N PRO A 68 2.75 -19.70 5.92
CA PRO A 68 1.53 -19.19 5.28
C PRO A 68 0.66 -18.32 6.20
N VAL A 69 0.71 -18.57 7.52
CA VAL A 69 -0.03 -17.79 8.53
C VAL A 69 0.48 -16.35 8.61
N ILE A 70 1.80 -16.14 8.48
CA ILE A 70 2.40 -14.79 8.53
C ILE A 70 2.10 -14.05 7.22
N GLN A 71 2.24 -14.73 6.08
CA GLN A 71 1.95 -14.13 4.78
C GLN A 71 0.52 -13.57 4.71
N ARG A 72 -0.48 -14.38 5.07
CA ARG A 72 -1.90 -13.98 4.97
C ARG A 72 -2.33 -12.98 6.04
N ASN A 73 -1.93 -13.20 7.30
CA ASN A 73 -2.47 -12.41 8.41
C ASN A 73 -1.71 -11.12 8.70
N MET A 74 -0.47 -10.99 8.21
CA MET A 74 0.35 -9.80 8.41
C MET A 74 0.60 -9.06 7.09
N LEU A 75 1.17 -9.70 6.07
CA LEU A 75 1.62 -9.02 4.84
C LEU A 75 0.46 -8.66 3.89
N GLU A 76 -0.49 -9.57 3.72
CA GLU A 76 -1.63 -9.40 2.81
C GLU A 76 -2.86 -8.79 3.51
N ASN A 77 -2.81 -8.65 4.84
CA ASN A 77 -3.89 -8.09 5.62
C ASN A 77 -3.81 -6.56 5.70
N ARG A 78 -4.92 -5.88 5.36
CA ARG A 78 -5.05 -4.42 5.45
C ARG A 78 -4.78 -3.86 6.85
N ALA A 79 -5.07 -4.63 7.90
CA ALA A 79 -4.79 -4.23 9.29
C ALA A 79 -3.36 -4.58 9.75
N GLY A 80 -2.67 -5.47 9.03
CA GLY A 80 -1.31 -5.93 9.37
C GLY A 80 -0.21 -4.98 8.89
N ILE A 81 -0.47 -4.20 7.83
CA ILE A 81 0.40 -3.08 7.44
C ILE A 81 0.16 -1.95 8.44
N PRO A 82 1.19 -1.55 9.23
CA PRO A 82 0.99 -0.58 10.30
C PRO A 82 0.50 0.75 9.72
N PRO A 83 -0.44 1.43 10.40
CA PRO A 83 -0.76 2.80 10.04
C PRO A 83 0.53 3.63 10.12
N ILE A 84 0.67 4.56 9.17
CA ILE A 84 1.75 5.57 9.19
C ILE A 84 1.84 6.08 10.63
N PRO A 85 3.04 6.10 11.26
CA PRO A 85 3.17 6.52 12.63
C PRO A 85 2.56 7.91 12.74
N LEU A 86 1.39 8.01 13.38
CA LEU A 86 0.80 9.30 13.65
C LEU A 86 1.81 10.00 14.55
N THR A 87 2.53 10.97 14.00
CA THR A 87 3.35 11.93 14.74
C THR A 87 2.41 12.87 15.49
N SER A 88 1.57 12.31 16.35
CA SER A 88 0.86 13.00 17.42
C SER A 88 0.55 11.98 18.52
N ARG A 89 1.48 11.85 19.46
CA ARG A 89 1.27 11.80 20.91
C ARG A 89 -0.09 11.27 21.45
N LYS A 90 -0.71 10.22 20.90
CA LYS A 90 -2.00 9.68 21.40
C LYS A 90 -2.24 8.20 21.01
N TYR A 91 -1.24 7.34 21.14
CA TYR A 91 -1.52 5.91 21.30
C TYR A 91 -0.85 5.37 22.56
N PRO A 92 -1.61 5.02 23.63
CA PRO A 92 -1.06 4.22 24.70
C PRO A 92 -0.71 2.83 24.14
N ARG A 93 0.37 2.23 24.67
CA ARG A 93 1.00 0.92 24.35
C ARG A 93 0.08 -0.33 24.32
N ALA A 94 -1.25 -0.19 24.25
CA ALA A 94 -2.20 -1.26 24.58
C ALA A 94 -2.54 -2.23 23.44
N VAL A 95 -2.22 -1.94 22.17
CA VAL A 95 -2.67 -2.81 21.05
C VAL A 95 -1.85 -4.09 20.95
N TRP A 96 -0.57 -4.09 21.35
CA TRP A 96 0.29 -5.27 21.29
C TRP A 96 0.12 -6.24 22.47
N SER A 97 -0.57 -5.86 23.56
CA SER A 97 -0.68 -6.72 24.75
C SER A 97 -1.79 -7.77 24.66
N ARG A 98 -2.70 -7.70 23.68
CA ARG A 98 -3.84 -8.65 23.59
C ARG A 98 -3.55 -9.93 22.79
N CYS A 99 -2.44 -10.02 22.07
CA CYS A 99 -2.11 -11.21 21.28
C CYS A 99 -1.34 -12.29 22.06
N SER A 100 -0.76 -11.97 23.22
CA SER A 100 0.08 -12.92 23.99
C SER A 100 -0.66 -13.78 25.02
N THR A 101 -1.96 -13.55 25.26
CA THR A 101 -2.67 -14.18 26.39
C THR A 101 -3.64 -15.30 26.00
N SER A 102 -3.92 -15.52 24.71
CA SER A 102 -4.95 -16.48 24.27
C SER A 102 -4.42 -17.85 23.80
N SER A 103 -3.10 -18.06 23.71
CA SER A 103 -2.52 -19.34 23.24
C SER A 103 -1.65 -20.04 24.29
N ARG A 104 -2.02 -19.96 25.57
CA ARG A 104 -1.34 -20.67 26.67
C ARG A 104 -2.08 -21.89 27.22
N SER A 105 -3.18 -22.32 26.58
CA SER A 105 -4.04 -23.39 27.13
C SER A 105 -4.32 -24.57 26.19
N LEU A 106 -3.57 -24.72 25.10
CA LEU A 106 -3.68 -25.88 24.21
C LEU A 106 -2.30 -26.32 23.73
N TRP A 107 -1.49 -26.78 24.67
CA TRP A 107 -0.32 -27.65 24.45
C TRP A 107 -0.15 -28.53 25.70
N ILE A 108 -1.06 -29.50 25.83
CA ILE A 108 -0.76 -30.88 26.22
C ILE A 108 -1.26 -31.73 25.06
#